data_AF-F4N9I9-F1
#
_entry.id   AF-F4N9I9-F1
#
_cell.length_a   1.000
_cell.length_b   1.000
_cell.length_c   1.000
_cell.angle_alpha   90.00
_cell.angle_beta   90.00
_cell.angle_gamma   90.00
#
_symmetry.space_group_name_H-M   'P 1'
#
loop_
_entity.id
_entity.type
_entity.pdbx_description
1 polymer ?
#
loop_
_entity_poly.entity_id
_entity_poly.type
_entity_poly.pdbx_seq_one_letter_code
_entity_poly.pdbx_strand_id
1 'polypeptide(L)'
;ITSAHNLLAALIDNHIYWGNDLGFDTRRVAWRRVMDMNDRALRSIVSSLGGVANGFPREDGFDITVASEVMAIFCLSTDLRDLTKRLGSVIVGYTRDR
;
A
#
# COMPACT_ATOMS: atom_id res chain seq x y z
N ILE A 1 -6.74 11.67 2.66
CA ILE A 1 -6.66 10.51 1.72
C ILE A 1 -5.23 10.01 1.62
N THR A 2 -4.27 10.85 1.21
CA THR A 2 -2.83 10.50 1.13
C THR A 2 -2.32 9.83 2.40
N SER A 3 -2.57 10.41 3.57
CA SER A 3 -2.13 9.85 4.86
C SER A 3 -2.72 8.46 5.15
N ALA A 4 -4.00 8.23 4.82
CA ALA A 4 -4.66 6.94 5.05
C ALA A 4 -4.10 5.85 4.10
N HIS A 5 -3.90 6.19 2.83
CA HIS A 5 -3.32 5.27 1.85
C HIS A 5 -1.88 4.88 2.21
N ASN A 6 -1.07 5.87 2.60
CA ASN A 6 0.32 5.63 2.97
C ASN A 6 0.46 4.95 4.34
N LEU A 7 -0.51 5.13 5.25
CA LEU A 7 -0.57 4.35 6.49
C LEU A 7 -0.73 2.87 6.20
N LEU A 8 -1.63 2.49 5.27
CA LEU A 8 -1.80 1.09 4.88
C LEU A 8 -0.52 0.53 4.23
N ALA A 9 0.13 1.29 3.35
CA ALA A 9 1.42 0.90 2.77
C ALA A 9 2.50 0.66 3.85
N ALA A 10 2.58 1.55 4.85
CA ALA A 10 3.50 1.40 5.97
C ALA A 10 3.19 0.16 6.84
N LEU A 11 1.90 -0.11 7.10
CA LEU A 11 1.47 -1.28 7.87
C LEU A 11 1.76 -2.60 7.14
N ILE A 12 1.64 -2.64 5.81
CA ILE A 12 1.99 -3.82 5.00
C ILE A 12 3.49 -4.12 5.15
N ASP A 13 4.35 -3.13 4.92
CA ASP A 13 5.80 -3.33 5.02
C ASP A 13 6.22 -3.67 6.46
N ASN A 14 5.57 -3.05 7.46
CA ASN A 14 5.80 -3.37 8.88
C ASN A 14 5.38 -4.81 9.23
N HIS A 15 4.24 -5.27 8.72
CA HIS A 15 3.79 -6.64 8.91
C HIS A 15 4.76 -7.65 8.29
N ILE A 16 5.26 -7.36 7.09
CA ILE A 16 6.29 -8.17 6.43
C ILE A 16 7.59 -8.18 7.25
N TYR A 17 7.97 -7.03 7.82
CA TYR A 17 9.18 -6.91 8.64
C TYR A 17 9.14 -7.77 9.92
N TRP A 18 8.02 -7.78 10.65
CA TRP A 18 7.93 -8.41 11.97
C TRP A 18 7.54 -9.90 11.98
N GLY A 19 7.44 -10.54 10.81
CA GLY A 19 7.21 -11.99 10.75
C GLY A 19 6.47 -12.46 9.51
N ASN A 20 5.74 -11.55 8.85
CA ASN A 20 4.96 -11.87 7.65
C ASN A 20 4.03 -13.09 7.84
N ASP A 21 3.33 -13.19 8.98
CA ASP A 21 2.49 -14.34 9.32
C ASP A 21 1.33 -14.58 8.31
N LEU A 22 0.95 -13.53 7.58
CA LEU A 22 -0.04 -13.58 6.50
C LEU A 22 0.52 -14.14 5.18
N GLY A 23 1.84 -14.38 5.10
CA GLY A 23 2.48 -15.04 3.97
C GLY A 23 2.54 -14.20 2.69
N PHE A 24 2.59 -12.86 2.79
CA PHE A 24 2.70 -12.00 1.62
C PHE A 24 3.92 -12.36 0.77
N ASP A 25 3.72 -12.43 -0.54
CA ASP A 25 4.81 -12.41 -1.51
C ASP A 25 5.18 -10.94 -1.78
N THR A 26 6.39 -10.53 -1.42
CA THR A 26 6.87 -9.14 -1.60
C THR A 26 6.87 -8.69 -3.06
N ARG A 27 6.90 -9.65 -4.01
CA ARG A 27 6.83 -9.38 -5.46
C ARG A 27 5.40 -9.18 -5.95
N ARG A 28 4.40 -9.50 -5.13
CA ARG A 28 2.97 -9.45 -5.45
C ARG A 28 2.18 -8.55 -4.49
N VAL A 29 2.85 -7.59 -3.88
CA VAL A 29 2.17 -6.48 -3.18
C VAL A 29 1.62 -5.55 -4.26
N ALA A 30 0.30 -5.49 -4.38
CA ALA A 30 -0.38 -4.64 -5.36
C ALA A 30 -0.53 -3.20 -4.85
N TRP A 31 -0.48 -3.01 -3.54
CA TRP A 31 -0.63 -1.72 -2.89
C TRP A 31 0.64 -0.85 -3.02
N ARG A 32 0.55 0.19 -3.85
CA ARG A 32 1.59 1.21 -4.05
C ARG A 32 1.52 2.29 -2.96
N ARG A 33 2.32 3.34 -3.07
CA ARG A 33 2.23 4.55 -2.26
C ARG A 33 1.60 5.69 -3.07
N VAL A 34 1.23 6.78 -2.41
CA VAL A 34 0.68 7.96 -3.12
C VAL A 34 1.24 9.28 -2.61
N MET A 35 1.31 10.26 -3.52
CA MET A 35 1.65 11.65 -3.23
C MET A 35 0.85 12.57 -4.15
N ASP A 36 0.43 13.74 -3.67
CA ASP A 36 -0.26 14.73 -4.52
C ASP A 36 0.73 15.71 -5.16
N MET A 37 1.66 15.16 -5.94
CA MET A 37 2.69 15.92 -6.67
C MET A 37 2.95 15.25 -8.01
N ASN A 38 3.27 16.06 -9.02
CA ASN A 38 3.65 15.59 -10.35
C ASN A 38 5.12 15.14 -10.37
N ASP A 39 5.44 14.07 -9.64
CA ASP A 39 6.79 13.52 -9.57
C ASP A 39 6.92 12.22 -10.38
N ARG A 40 7.62 12.29 -11.51
CA ARG A 40 7.86 11.12 -12.36
C ARG A 40 8.92 10.16 -11.81
N ALA A 41 9.82 10.63 -10.93
CA ALA A 41 10.92 9.83 -10.42
C ALA A 41 10.43 8.70 -9.52
N LEU A 42 9.26 8.86 -8.92
CA LEU A 42 8.66 7.89 -7.99
C LEU A 42 7.79 6.83 -8.69
N ARG A 43 7.67 6.83 -10.03
CA ARG A 43 6.84 5.85 -10.75
C ARG A 43 7.29 4.40 -10.51
N SER A 44 8.59 4.17 -10.40
CA SER A 44 9.22 2.87 -10.14
C SER A 44 10.40 3.08 -9.21
N ILE A 45 10.35 2.45 -8.04
CA ILE A 45 11.40 2.54 -7.02
C ILE A 45 11.71 1.15 -6.46
N VAL A 46 12.83 1.04 -5.74
CA VAL A 46 13.09 -0.08 -4.84
C VAL A 46 13.07 0.48 -3.42
N SER A 47 12.15 -0.02 -2.59
CA SER A 47 12.02 0.40 -1.19
C SER A 47 12.76 -0.52 -0.24
N SER A 48 12.86 -0.12 1.04
CA SER A 48 13.36 -0.97 2.14
C SER A 48 14.80 -1.45 1.96
N LEU A 49 15.66 -0.59 1.42
CA LEU A 49 17.11 -0.79 1.31
C LEU A 49 17.84 -0.33 2.59
N GLY A 50 19.10 -0.73 2.75
CA GLY A 50 19.97 -0.27 3.83
C GLY A 50 20.18 -1.27 4.98
N GLY A 51 19.96 -2.56 4.74
CA GLY A 51 20.31 -3.63 5.67
C GLY A 51 19.14 -4.09 6.53
N VAL A 52 19.43 -4.98 7.49
CA VAL A 52 18.43 -5.76 8.25
C VAL A 52 17.41 -4.87 8.96
N ALA A 53 17.81 -3.73 9.50
CA ALA A 53 16.93 -2.84 10.25
C ALA A 53 15.86 -2.13 9.39
N ASN A 54 16.03 -2.09 8.06
CA ASN A 54 15.15 -1.33 7.15
C ASN A 54 14.14 -2.21 6.40
N GLY A 55 14.11 -3.51 6.70
CA GLY A 55 13.15 -4.46 6.14
C GLY A 55 13.65 -5.21 4.91
N PHE A 56 12.68 -5.65 4.09
CA PHE A 56 12.93 -6.53 2.95
C PHE A 56 12.80 -5.73 1.65
N PRO A 57 13.85 -5.67 0.82
CA PRO A 57 13.78 -4.96 -0.45
C PRO A 57 12.66 -5.48 -1.36
N ARG A 58 11.91 -4.55 -1.97
CA ARG A 58 10.90 -4.86 -2.98
C ARG A 58 10.77 -3.73 -4.00
N GLU A 59 10.28 -4.07 -5.19
CA GLU A 59 9.83 -3.08 -6.16
C GLU A 59 8.54 -2.42 -5.66
N ASP A 60 8.46 -1.10 -5.84
CA ASP A 60 7.31 -0.30 -5.43
C ASP A 60 7.15 0.90 -6.37
N GLY A 61 6.16 1.74 -6.11
CA GLY A 61 6.06 3.04 -6.76
C GLY A 61 5.01 3.93 -6.12
N PHE A 62 4.92 5.15 -6.65
CA PHE A 62 3.94 6.12 -6.26
C PHE A 62 2.96 6.42 -7.40
N ASP A 63 1.71 6.62 -7.02
CA ASP A 63 0.69 7.20 -7.89
C ASP A 63 0.24 8.56 -7.35
N ILE A 64 -0.39 9.37 -8.20
CA ILE A 64 -0.97 10.64 -7.75
C ILE A 64 -2.13 10.36 -6.80
N THR A 65 -2.28 11.13 -5.72
CA THR A 65 -3.29 10.87 -4.65
C THR A 65 -4.70 10.62 -5.19
N VAL A 66 -5.11 11.31 -6.25
CA VAL A 66 -6.45 11.16 -6.84
C VAL A 66 -6.68 9.79 -7.52
N ALA A 67 -5.61 9.07 -7.88
CA ALA A 67 -5.68 7.73 -8.45
C ALA A 67 -5.83 6.63 -7.38
N SER A 68 -5.73 6.99 -6.09
CA SER A 68 -5.87 6.07 -4.97
C SER A 68 -7.24 5.39 -4.93
N GLU A 69 -7.29 4.09 -4.67
CA GLU A 69 -8.55 3.40 -4.39
C GLU A 69 -9.26 3.97 -3.14
N VAL A 70 -8.50 4.51 -2.18
CA VAL A 70 -9.08 5.23 -1.02
C VAL A 70 -9.88 6.46 -1.48
N MET A 71 -9.45 7.15 -2.56
CA MET A 71 -10.23 8.25 -3.15
C MET A 71 -11.53 7.72 -3.75
N ALA A 72 -11.48 6.64 -4.54
CA ALA A 72 -12.66 6.04 -5.13
C ALA A 72 -13.67 5.58 -4.07
N ILE A 73 -13.18 4.88 -3.03
CA ILE A 73 -13.99 4.45 -1.89
C ILE A 73 -14.60 5.66 -1.18
N PHE A 74 -13.82 6.70 -0.91
CA PHE A 74 -14.30 7.92 -0.26
C PHE A 74 -15.45 8.57 -1.06
N CYS A 75 -15.32 8.66 -2.38
CA CYS A 75 -16.35 9.25 -3.25
C CYS A 75 -17.62 8.38 -3.39
N LEU A 76 -17.52 7.06 -3.18
CA LEU A 76 -18.62 6.11 -3.33
C LEU A 76 -19.28 5.70 -1.99
N SER A 77 -18.75 6.17 -0.86
CA SER A 77 -19.27 5.83 0.46
C SER A 77 -20.43 6.74 0.85
N THR A 78 -21.49 6.17 1.44
CA THR A 78 -22.67 6.92 1.89
C THR A 78 -22.58 7.38 3.34
N ASP A 79 -21.77 6.71 4.16
CA ASP A 79 -21.55 7.01 5.57
C ASP A 79 -20.23 6.37 6.07
N LEU A 80 -19.86 6.63 7.32
CA LEU A 80 -18.63 6.10 7.91
C LEU A 80 -18.59 4.58 8.03
N ARG A 81 -19.74 3.91 8.24
CA ARG A 81 -19.78 2.45 8.35
C ARG A 81 -19.56 1.81 6.99
N ASP A 82 -20.17 2.36 5.94
CA ASP A 82 -19.93 1.93 4.56
C ASP A 82 -18.47 2.17 4.15
N LEU A 83 -17.91 3.33 4.49
CA LEU A 83 -16.50 3.65 4.27
C LEU A 83 -15.57 2.61 4.92
N THR A 84 -15.75 2.32 6.21
CA THR A 84 -14.93 1.32 6.92
C THR A 84 -15.07 -0.07 6.29
N LYS A 85 -16.28 -0.48 5.91
CA LYS A 85 -16.52 -1.78 5.27
C LYS A 85 -15.80 -1.89 3.92
N ARG A 86 -15.87 -0.86 3.08
CA ARG A 86 -15.22 -0.83 1.77
C ARG A 86 -13.70 -0.85 1.90
N LEU A 87 -13.13 -0.05 2.81
CA LEU A 87 -11.70 -0.06 3.10
C LEU A 87 -11.22 -1.45 3.57
N GLY A 88 -12.02 -2.14 4.38
CA GLY A 88 -11.70 -3.49 4.84
C GLY A 88 -11.79 -4.59 3.76
N SER A 89 -12.34 -4.28 2.59
CA SER A 89 -12.49 -5.23 1.47
C SER A 89 -11.42 -5.07 0.39
N VAL A 90 -10.49 -4.12 0.56
CA VAL A 90 -9.42 -3.83 -0.39
C VAL A 90 -8.41 -4.97 -0.46
N ILE A 91 -8.05 -5.37 -1.68
CA ILE A 91 -6.99 -6.35 -1.92
C ILE A 91 -5.65 -5.62 -2.00
N VAL A 92 -4.76 -5.86 -1.02
CA VAL A 92 -3.47 -5.16 -0.93
C VAL A 92 -2.30 -5.95 -1.52
N GLY A 93 -2.46 -7.25 -1.73
CA GLY A 93 -1.42 -8.12 -2.26
C GLY A 93 -1.81 -9.59 -2.18
N TYR A 94 -0.90 -10.44 -2.63
CA TYR A 94 -1.12 -11.89 -2.72
C TYR A 94 -0.09 -12.67 -1.92
N THR A 95 -0.47 -13.88 -1.53
CA THR A 95 0.38 -14.85 -0.85
C THR A 95 1.18 -15.68 -1.86
N ARG A 96 2.19 -16.43 -1.39
CA ARG A 96 3.09 -17.21 -2.26
C ARG A 96 2.44 -18.42 -2.93
N ASP A 97 1.37 -18.95 -2.34
CA ASP A 97 0.61 -20.12 -2.79
C ASP A 97 -0.39 -19.80 -3.91
N ARG A 98 -0.69 -18.52 -4.12
CA ARG A 98 -1.53 -18.03 -5.22
C ARG A 98 -0.70 -17.47 -6.36
#